data_AF-A0A357EDU4-F1
#
_entry.id   AF-A0A357EDU4-F1
#
_cell.length_a   1.000
_cell.length_b   1.000
_cell.length_c   1.000
_cell.angle_alpha   90.00
_cell.angle_beta   90.00
_cell.angle_gamma   90.00
#
_symmetry.space_group_name_H-M   'P 1'
#
loop_
_entity.id
_entity.type
_entity.pdbx_description
1 polymer ?
#
loop_
_entity_poly.entity_id
_entity_poly.type
_entity_poly.pdbx_seq_one_letter_code
_entity_poly.pdbx_strand_id
1 'polypeptide(L)'
;MRQQSPLMLGLAMLVFAAGTMLVADSASGEEHSKVEMAAAATVTIHDAIKTASEKVPGTVIEAELDRKHGKLIWEVEVVTAEHKIMEVHIDAETGTFIDIEEEKAKSGRLKRPRS
;
A
#
# COMPACT_ATOMS: atom_id res chain seq x y z
N MET A 1 40.93 -20.38 -48.69
CA MET A 1 40.31 -19.49 -49.69
C MET A 1 40.90 -18.11 -49.48
N ARG A 2 41.53 -17.55 -50.52
CA ARG A 2 42.36 -16.34 -50.49
C ARG A 2 41.50 -15.09 -50.54
N GLN A 3 41.98 -14.05 -49.88
CA GLN A 3 41.50 -12.67 -49.95
C GLN A 3 41.19 -12.23 -51.38
N GLN A 4 40.08 -11.50 -51.54
CA GLN A 4 40.07 -10.29 -52.34
C GLN A 4 39.47 -9.18 -51.47
N SER A 5 40.22 -8.07 -51.39
CA SER A 5 39.97 -6.89 -50.58
C SER A 5 39.51 -5.71 -51.50
N PRO A 6 39.27 -4.48 -51.00
CA PRO A 6 37.97 -3.79 -50.95
C PRO A 6 37.84 -2.61 -51.96
N LEU A 7 36.66 -2.01 -52.05
CA LEU A 7 36.50 -0.64 -52.58
C LEU A 7 35.72 0.21 -51.57
N MET A 8 36.43 1.17 -50.99
CA MET A 8 35.93 2.24 -50.13
C MET A 8 35.12 3.27 -50.93
N LEU A 9 34.21 3.95 -50.23
CA LEU A 9 33.88 5.39 -50.18
C LEU A 9 32.37 5.44 -49.89
N GLY A 10 31.85 5.96 -48.79
CA GLY A 10 32.38 6.87 -47.80
C GLY A 10 31.22 7.77 -47.40
N LEU A 11 30.81 7.74 -46.14
CA LEU A 11 30.40 8.94 -45.41
C LEU A 11 30.35 8.59 -43.92
N ALA A 12 31.41 8.96 -43.23
CA ALA A 12 31.35 9.12 -41.78
C ALA A 12 30.46 10.32 -41.48
N MET A 13 29.41 10.13 -40.68
CA MET A 13 28.98 11.18 -39.79
C MET A 13 28.84 10.60 -38.39
N LEU A 14 29.77 11.05 -37.57
CA LEU A 14 30.02 10.68 -36.19
C LEU A 14 29.17 11.65 -35.35
N VAL A 15 28.12 11.15 -34.71
CA VAL A 15 27.50 11.86 -33.59
C VAL A 15 27.69 11.01 -32.34
N PHE A 16 28.63 11.48 -31.53
CA PHE A 16 28.82 11.11 -30.14
C PHE A 16 27.71 11.80 -29.33
N ALA A 17 26.89 11.02 -28.63
CA ALA A 17 26.22 11.43 -27.41
C ALA A 17 26.09 10.16 -26.56
N ALA A 18 27.07 9.93 -25.69
CA ALA A 18 26.94 10.21 -24.26
C ALA A 18 25.89 9.28 -23.63
N GLY A 19 26.40 8.21 -23.01
CA GLY A 19 25.56 7.30 -22.26
C GLY A 19 24.82 8.01 -21.14
N THR A 20 23.55 7.67 -21.01
CA THR A 20 22.89 7.56 -19.73
C THR A 20 22.06 6.27 -19.77
N MET A 21 22.50 5.29 -19.01
CA MET A 21 21.65 4.22 -18.51
C MET A 21 20.58 4.92 -17.67
N LEU A 22 19.39 5.19 -18.24
CA LEU A 22 18.27 5.60 -17.41
C LEU A 22 17.80 4.34 -16.71
N VAL A 23 18.28 4.20 -15.47
CA VAL A 23 17.80 3.26 -14.48
C VAL A 23 16.28 3.33 -14.50
N ALA A 24 15.62 2.21 -14.80
CA ALA A 24 14.24 2.03 -14.47
C ALA A 24 14.15 2.12 -12.95
N ASP A 25 13.79 3.30 -12.44
CA ASP A 25 13.45 3.47 -11.03
C ASP A 25 12.07 2.83 -10.82
N SER A 26 12.05 1.51 -10.85
CA SER A 26 11.04 0.71 -10.18
C SER A 26 11.41 0.66 -8.71
N ALA A 27 11.31 1.80 -8.04
CA ALA A 27 11.30 1.87 -6.59
C ALA A 27 9.88 1.56 -6.11
N SER A 28 9.58 0.27 -6.10
CA SER A 28 8.49 -0.31 -5.31
C SER A 28 8.67 0.07 -3.84
N GLY A 29 7.64 0.66 -3.24
CA GLY A 29 7.55 0.87 -1.80
C GLY A 29 6.14 1.31 -1.44
N GLU A 30 5.38 0.40 -0.87
CA GLU A 30 3.98 0.50 -0.47
C GLU A 30 3.78 1.51 0.68
N GLU A 31 4.01 2.79 0.42
CA GLU A 31 3.34 3.88 1.12
C GLU A 31 2.39 4.52 0.12
N HIS A 32 1.19 3.95 -0.02
CA HIS A 32 0.06 4.73 -0.51
C HIS A 32 -0.04 5.95 0.40
N SER A 33 0.33 7.14 -0.12
CA SER A 33 0.39 8.39 0.66
C SER A 33 -0.86 8.54 1.51
N LYS A 34 -0.75 8.34 2.83
CA LYS A 34 -1.88 8.42 3.79
C LYS A 34 -2.58 9.78 3.70
N VAL A 35 -1.83 10.82 3.32
CA VAL A 35 -2.33 12.17 3.03
C VAL A 35 -3.25 12.19 1.81
N GLU A 36 -2.89 11.50 0.72
CA GLU A 36 -3.73 11.40 -0.48
C GLU A 36 -5.01 10.62 -0.18
N MET A 37 -4.90 9.50 0.55
CA MET A 37 -6.07 8.74 0.98
C MET A 37 -7.00 9.56 1.88
N ALA A 38 -6.44 10.29 2.84
CA ALA A 38 -7.22 11.17 3.70
C ALA A 38 -7.90 12.31 2.93
N ALA A 39 -7.27 12.83 1.86
CA ALA A 39 -7.88 13.81 0.98
C ALA A 39 -8.99 13.23 0.09
N ALA A 40 -8.94 11.93 -0.19
CA ALA A 40 -9.94 11.23 -1.01
C ALA A 40 -11.12 10.65 -0.18
N ALA A 41 -10.92 10.38 1.10
CA ALA A 41 -11.97 9.88 1.99
C ALA A 41 -13.06 10.94 2.21
N THR A 42 -14.32 10.55 2.02
CA THR A 42 -15.48 11.40 2.34
C THR A 42 -15.93 11.19 3.79
N VAL A 43 -15.84 9.95 4.26
CA VAL A 43 -16.18 9.57 5.63
C VAL A 43 -15.04 9.96 6.55
N THR A 44 -15.37 10.65 7.64
CA THR A 44 -14.37 11.03 8.65
C THR A 44 -13.99 9.84 9.52
N ILE A 45 -12.80 9.91 10.14
CA ILE A 45 -12.39 8.91 11.14
C ILE A 45 -13.41 8.77 12.28
N HIS A 46 -14.03 9.87 12.71
CA HIS A 46 -15.04 9.86 13.75
C HIS A 46 -16.30 9.08 13.34
N ASP A 47 -16.77 9.29 12.12
CA ASP A 47 -17.95 8.59 11.61
C ASP A 47 -17.68 7.12 11.37
N ALA A 48 -16.47 6.77 10.90
CA ALA A 48 -16.03 5.38 10.80
C ALA A 48 -16.00 4.70 12.17
N ILE A 49 -15.40 5.34 13.19
CA ILE A 49 -15.37 4.85 14.57
C ILE A 49 -16.79 4.65 15.13
N LYS A 50 -17.71 5.58 14.86
CA LYS A 50 -19.11 5.45 15.26
C LYS A 50 -19.75 4.22 14.61
N THR A 51 -19.63 4.07 13.29
CA THR A 51 -20.15 2.89 12.57
C THR A 51 -19.54 1.60 13.10
N ALA A 52 -18.23 1.55 13.36
CA ALA A 52 -17.57 0.37 13.91
C ALA A 52 -18.08 0.01 15.31
N SER A 53 -18.28 1.02 16.17
CA SER A 53 -18.80 0.84 17.54
C SER A 53 -20.24 0.33 17.58
N GLU A 54 -21.03 0.59 16.53
CA GLU A 54 -22.37 0.02 16.36
C GLU A 54 -22.34 -1.46 15.94
N LYS A 55 -21.22 -1.95 15.40
CA LYS A 55 -21.05 -3.33 14.94
C LYS A 55 -20.36 -4.23 15.94
N VAL A 56 -19.31 -3.73 16.59
CA VAL A 56 -18.51 -4.49 17.56
C VAL A 56 -18.46 -3.72 18.88
N PRO A 57 -19.06 -4.24 19.96
CA PRO A 57 -18.89 -3.64 21.28
C PRO A 57 -17.45 -3.87 21.77
N GLY A 58 -16.80 -2.81 22.22
CA GLY A 58 -15.43 -2.90 22.73
C GLY A 58 -14.73 -1.55 22.77
N THR A 59 -13.41 -1.61 22.85
CA THR A 59 -12.54 -0.43 22.84
C THR A 59 -11.87 -0.32 21.48
N VAL A 60 -12.12 0.77 20.76
CA VAL A 60 -11.38 1.09 19.53
C VAL A 60 -9.93 1.41 19.90
N ILE A 61 -8.98 0.73 19.25
CA ILE A 61 -7.54 0.91 19.49
C ILE A 61 -6.82 1.52 18.29
N GLU A 62 -7.35 1.33 17.08
CA GLU A 62 -6.80 1.85 15.84
C GLU A 62 -7.92 2.15 14.84
N ALA A 63 -7.68 3.16 14.00
CA ALA A 63 -8.51 3.46 12.85
C ALA A 63 -7.61 4.01 11.73
N GLU A 64 -7.58 3.32 10.60
CA GLU A 64 -6.73 3.70 9.47
C GLU A 64 -7.45 3.61 8.13
N LEU A 65 -6.89 4.34 7.15
CA LEU A 65 -7.33 4.26 5.76
C LEU A 65 -6.45 3.26 5.05
N ASP A 66 -7.07 2.33 4.31
CA ASP A 66 -6.38 1.35 3.50
C ASP A 66 -7.11 1.10 2.16
N ARG A 67 -6.49 0.33 1.26
CA ARG A 67 -7.04 -0.07 -0.03
C ARG A 67 -7.23 -1.59 -0.11
N LYS A 68 -8.44 -2.06 0.21
CA LYS A 68 -8.84 -3.45 -0.03
C LYS A 68 -9.41 -3.60 -1.44
N HIS A 69 -8.77 -4.43 -2.26
CA HIS A 69 -9.16 -4.67 -3.67
C HIS A 69 -9.34 -3.40 -4.53
N GLY A 70 -8.52 -2.37 -4.27
CA GLY A 70 -8.56 -1.10 -5.00
C GLY A 70 -9.66 -0.12 -4.55
N LYS A 71 -10.45 -0.48 -3.53
CA LYS A 71 -11.43 0.42 -2.89
C LYS A 71 -10.82 1.02 -1.63
N LEU A 72 -10.99 2.33 -1.45
CA LEU A 72 -10.60 3.02 -0.22
C LEU A 72 -11.57 2.65 0.91
N ILE A 73 -11.04 2.18 2.02
CA ILE A 73 -11.80 1.77 3.19
C ILE A 73 -11.21 2.38 4.46
N TRP A 74 -12.05 2.51 5.48
CA TRP A 74 -11.60 2.59 6.87
C TRP A 74 -11.50 1.19 7.43
N GLU A 75 -10.37 0.87 8.05
CA GLU A 75 -10.18 -0.30 8.91
C GLU A 75 -10.16 0.20 10.36
N VAL A 76 -11.08 -0.31 11.18
CA VAL A 76 -11.17 0.05 12.60
C VAL A 76 -10.98 -1.18 13.45
N GLU A 77 -9.91 -1.20 14.25
CA GLU A 77 -9.63 -2.29 15.17
C GLU A 77 -10.31 -2.06 16.53
N VAL A 78 -11.05 -3.07 16.97
CA VAL A 78 -11.78 -3.07 18.23
C VAL A 78 -11.35 -4.23 19.11
N VAL A 79 -10.88 -3.93 20.32
CA VAL A 79 -10.63 -4.92 21.37
C VAL A 79 -11.94 -5.24 22.08
N THR A 80 -12.37 -6.50 21.98
CA THR A 80 -13.58 -7.03 22.62
C THR A 80 -13.35 -7.40 24.08
N ALA A 81 -14.44 -7.63 24.83
CA ALA A 81 -14.36 -8.12 26.22
C ALA A 81 -13.70 -9.50 26.34
N GLU A 82 -13.71 -10.28 25.25
CA GLU A 82 -13.07 -11.59 25.15
C GLU A 82 -11.56 -11.50 24.81
N HIS A 83 -10.98 -10.29 24.80
CA HIS A 83 -9.58 -10.03 24.45
C HIS A 83 -9.21 -10.43 23.02
N LYS A 84 -10.17 -10.35 22.10
CA LYS A 84 -9.96 -10.49 20.65
C LYS A 84 -9.92 -9.14 19.98
N ILE A 85 -9.09 -9.01 18.95
CA ILE A 85 -9.08 -7.86 18.04
C ILE A 85 -10.00 -8.19 16.86
N MET A 86 -10.98 -7.33 16.65
CA MET A 86 -11.88 -7.40 15.50
C MET A 86 -11.60 -6.19 14.60
N GLU A 87 -11.29 -6.46 13.34
CA GLU A 87 -11.15 -5.46 12.28
C GLU A 87 -12.53 -5.23 11.65
N VAL A 88 -13.01 -3.99 11.68
CA VAL A 88 -14.26 -3.60 11.03
C VAL A 88 -13.93 -2.76 9.80
N HIS A 89 -14.24 -3.27 8.60
CA HIS A 89 -14.03 -2.50 7.37
C HIS A 89 -15.29 -1.72 6.99
N ILE A 90 -15.09 -0.45 6.67
CA ILE A 90 -16.13 0.51 6.33
C ILE A 90 -15.75 1.20 5.03
N ASP A 91 -16.70 1.35 4.13
CA ASP A 91 -16.50 2.08 2.86
C ASP A 91 -16.20 3.56 3.15
N ALA A 92 -15.02 4.06 2.72
CA ALA A 92 -14.56 5.41 3.06
C ALA A 92 -15.26 6.54 2.28
N GLU A 93 -16.12 6.19 1.32
CA GLU A 93 -16.94 7.15 0.56
C GLU A 93 -18.35 7.27 1.16
N THR A 94 -18.95 6.13 1.50
CA THR A 94 -20.37 6.05 1.90
C THR A 94 -20.61 5.84 3.39
N GLY A 95 -19.60 5.38 4.14
CA GLY A 95 -19.70 5.03 5.56
C GLY A 95 -20.40 3.69 5.80
N THR A 96 -20.61 2.93 4.73
CA THR A 96 -21.32 1.64 4.77
C THR A 96 -20.41 0.57 5.34
N PHE A 97 -20.91 -0.19 6.31
CA PHE A 97 -20.27 -1.40 6.80
C PHE A 97 -20.06 -2.43 5.68
N ILE A 98 -18.85 -2.98 5.56
CA ILE A 98 -18.48 -3.97 4.54
C ILE A 98 -18.43 -5.37 5.16
N ASP A 99 -17.48 -5.60 6.06
CA ASP A 99 -17.22 -6.89 6.71
C ASP A 99 -16.53 -6.71 8.08
N ILE A 100 -16.46 -7.80 8.85
CA ILE A 100 -15.71 -7.90 10.10
C ILE A 100 -14.80 -9.12 10.00
N GLU A 101 -13.53 -8.94 10.34
CA GLU A 101 -12.54 -10.01 10.45
C GLU A 101 -11.98 -10.07 11.88
N GLU A 102 -11.68 -11.26 12.39
CA GLU A 102 -10.93 -11.40 13.64
C GLU A 102 -9.45 -11.39 13.28
N GLU A 103 -8.69 -10.42 13.79
CA GLU A 103 -7.24 -10.42 13.60
C GLU A 103 -6.68 -11.64 14.33
N LYS A 104 -6.24 -12.62 13.57
CA LYS A 104 -5.53 -13.77 14.14
C LYS A 104 -4.13 -13.32 14.46
N ALA A 105 -3.81 -13.24 15.75
CA ALA A 105 -2.48 -12.94 16.25
C ALA A 105 -1.40 -13.60 15.37
N LYS A 106 -0.61 -12.80 14.65
CA LYS A 106 0.55 -13.29 13.91
C LYS A 106 1.51 -13.88 14.93
N SER A 107 1.46 -15.20 15.10
CA SER A 107 2.38 -15.92 15.97
C SER A 107 3.81 -15.71 15.48
N GLY A 108 4.55 -14.84 16.17
CA GLY A 108 6.00 -14.84 16.21
C GLY A 108 6.73 -13.79 15.37
N ARG A 109 7.06 -12.64 15.98
CA ARG A 109 8.47 -12.22 16.17
C ARG A 109 8.55 -11.18 17.27
N LEU A 110 8.49 -11.63 18.52
CA LEU A 110 9.13 -10.90 19.60
C LEU A 110 10.59 -10.73 19.15
N LYS A 111 11.00 -9.53 18.73
CA LYS A 111 12.41 -9.17 18.61
C LYS A 111 12.96 -9.31 20.03
N ARG A 112 13.42 -10.50 20.39
CA ARG A 112 14.15 -10.71 21.63
C ARG A 112 15.31 -9.70 21.59
N PRO A 113 15.40 -8.77 22.56
CA PRO A 113 16.57 -7.92 22.63
C PRO A 113 17.78 -8.84 22.69
N ARG A 114 18.79 -8.60 21.83
CA ARG A 114 20.08 -9.26 21.98
C ARG A 114 20.60 -8.84 23.36
N SER A 115 20.70 -9.82 24.26
CA SER A 115 21.43 -9.71 25.52
C SER A 115 22.89 -9.40 25.25
#